data_AF-A0A816FQ21-F1
#
_entry.id   AF-A0A816FQ21-F1
#
_cell.length_a   1.000
_cell.length_b   1.000
_cell.length_c   1.000
_cell.angle_alpha   90.00
_cell.angle_beta   90.00
_cell.angle_gamma   90.00
#
_symmetry.space_group_name_H-M   'P 1'
#
loop_
_entity.id
_entity.type
_entity.pdbx_description
1 polymer ?
#
loop_
_entity_poly.entity_id
_entity_poly.type
_entity_poly.pdbx_seq_one_letter_code
_entity_poly.pdbx_strand_id
1 'polypeptide(L)'
;CNCNKHSTKCRFNLELYKLSGHKSGGVCLECQHNTAGRSCHYCREGFTRDLTQPMTSINACRADLLSSSLVIETILYFTACNCNNHSRQCRFNKELYLLSGRKSGGICIQCKHNTVGRHCSYCKETFYRDPNLPITHPQICKACNCHPVGSRGKVCNQTSGQCPCKDGVTGLRCDRCLKGYQQTKSQIAPCIRKVNVQSYNIYDQDDNMQQYREQDVVENDDMSTSTAISTTTTTTVSPSEIGYNPSIDLGQYCGACRYYSRRLHIKKYCKRDYTIHARVTNRHDAGQWVSYLLTIVRVYKDRLNRIQESEQWVWVSRKDVQCGCPRLKLDKQYLLMGFYDQMQTSLSLDRTSVVIEWRPRMEHRMNRFRRYELNKKC
;
A
#
# COMPACT_ATOMS: atom_id res chain seq x y z
N CYS A 1 -26.81 -46.68 -12.91
CA CYS A 1 -25.57 -45.88 -12.90
C CYS A 1 -25.91 -44.47 -13.34
N ASN A 2 -25.44 -43.42 -12.65
CA ASN A 2 -25.70 -42.03 -13.05
C ASN A 2 -24.48 -41.49 -13.82
N CYS A 3 -24.63 -41.31 -15.13
CA CYS A 3 -23.56 -40.85 -16.02
C CYS A 3 -23.80 -39.44 -16.56
N ASN A 4 -24.66 -38.64 -15.89
CA ASN A 4 -25.03 -37.29 -16.35
C ASN A 4 -25.48 -37.24 -17.82
N LYS A 5 -26.11 -38.31 -18.34
CA LYS A 5 -26.50 -38.45 -19.77
C LYS A 5 -25.33 -38.43 -20.77
N HIS A 6 -24.10 -38.66 -20.31
CA HIS A 6 -22.90 -38.69 -21.14
C HIS A 6 -22.38 -40.10 -21.43
N SER A 7 -23.03 -41.14 -20.92
CA SER A 7 -22.72 -42.51 -21.30
C SER A 7 -23.97 -43.39 -21.19
N THR A 8 -24.10 -44.31 -22.13
CA THR A 8 -25.13 -45.34 -22.16
C THR A 8 -24.65 -46.67 -21.58
N LYS A 9 -23.35 -46.80 -21.26
CA LYS A 9 -22.74 -48.03 -20.74
C LYS A 9 -22.13 -47.81 -19.36
N CYS A 10 -22.29 -48.78 -18.48
CA CYS A 10 -21.67 -48.74 -17.15
C CYS A 10 -21.29 -50.14 -16.68
N ARG A 11 -20.25 -50.21 -15.85
CA ARG A 11 -19.88 -51.43 -15.13
C ARG A 11 -20.08 -51.24 -13.63
N PHE A 12 -20.35 -52.35 -12.94
CA PHE A 12 -20.37 -52.37 -11.50
C PHE A 12 -18.97 -52.65 -10.95
N ASN A 13 -18.55 -51.89 -9.93
CA ASN A 13 -17.32 -52.13 -9.19
C ASN A 13 -17.68 -52.39 -7.73
N LEU A 14 -17.41 -53.62 -7.28
CA LEU A 14 -17.77 -54.12 -5.95
C LEU A 14 -16.96 -53.45 -4.83
N GLU A 15 -15.69 -53.12 -5.07
CA GLU A 15 -14.86 -52.44 -4.07
C GLU A 15 -15.36 -51.02 -3.82
N LEU A 16 -15.68 -50.29 -4.90
CA LEU A 16 -16.25 -48.95 -4.80
C LEU A 16 -17.65 -48.97 -4.16
N TYR A 17 -18.43 -50.02 -4.38
CA TYR A 17 -19.71 -50.21 -3.72
C TYR A 17 -19.56 -50.35 -2.20
N LYS A 18 -18.63 -51.20 -1.75
CA LYS A 18 -18.30 -51.36 -0.32
C LYS A 18 -17.78 -50.06 0.30
N LEU A 19 -16.85 -49.37 -0.37
CA LEU A 19 -16.31 -48.08 0.08
C LEU A 19 -17.36 -46.97 0.20
N SER A 20 -18.40 -47.01 -0.64
CA SER A 20 -19.49 -46.04 -0.58
C SER A 20 -20.56 -46.34 0.49
N GLY A 21 -20.32 -47.31 1.37
CA GLY A 21 -21.30 -47.77 2.35
C GLY A 21 -22.53 -48.41 1.69
N HIS A 22 -22.31 -49.19 0.63
CA HIS A 22 -23.36 -49.86 -0.14
C HIS A 22 -24.34 -48.93 -0.87
N LYS A 23 -23.92 -47.69 -1.17
CA LYS A 23 -24.77 -46.67 -1.83
C LYS A 23 -24.49 -46.51 -3.33
N SER A 24 -23.25 -46.71 -3.80
CA SER A 24 -22.89 -46.50 -5.21
C SER A 24 -21.70 -47.36 -5.68
N GLY A 25 -21.96 -48.30 -6.59
CA GLY A 25 -20.96 -49.19 -7.21
C GLY A 25 -20.71 -48.94 -8.70
N GLY A 26 -21.57 -48.19 -9.38
CA GLY A 26 -21.50 -47.99 -10.83
C GLY A 26 -20.34 -47.09 -11.27
N VAL A 27 -19.71 -47.45 -12.39
CA VAL A 27 -18.69 -46.68 -13.10
C VAL A 27 -19.11 -46.57 -14.56
N CYS A 28 -19.28 -45.36 -15.06
CA CYS A 28 -19.62 -45.10 -16.45
C CYS A 28 -18.44 -45.47 -17.36
N LEU A 29 -18.73 -46.13 -18.47
CA LEU A 29 -17.76 -46.50 -19.49
C LEU A 29 -17.91 -45.57 -20.68
N GLU A 30 -16.84 -45.31 -21.42
CA GLU A 30 -16.92 -44.57 -22.69
C GLU A 30 -17.68 -43.23 -22.57
N CYS A 31 -17.33 -42.39 -21.57
CA CYS A 31 -17.96 -41.06 -21.44
C CYS A 31 -17.82 -40.27 -22.76
N GLN A 32 -18.95 -39.77 -23.25
CA GLN A 32 -19.09 -39.00 -24.49
C GLN A 32 -19.17 -37.50 -24.18
N HIS A 33 -19.29 -36.68 -25.22
CA HIS A 33 -19.45 -35.22 -25.10
C HIS A 33 -18.30 -34.57 -24.32
N ASN A 34 -17.09 -35.10 -24.51
CA ASN A 34 -15.85 -34.60 -23.89
C ASN A 34 -15.85 -34.58 -22.36
N THR A 35 -16.62 -35.49 -21.75
CA THR A 35 -16.64 -35.68 -20.30
C THR A 35 -15.78 -36.88 -19.87
N ALA A 36 -15.43 -36.91 -18.59
CA ALA A 36 -14.61 -37.91 -17.95
C ALA A 36 -15.01 -38.10 -16.47
N GLY A 37 -14.48 -39.17 -15.87
CA GLY A 37 -14.75 -39.54 -14.48
C GLY A 37 -15.80 -40.64 -14.33
N ARG A 38 -15.91 -41.15 -13.09
CA ARG A 38 -16.78 -42.28 -12.73
C ARG A 38 -18.25 -42.11 -13.10
N SER A 39 -18.73 -40.86 -13.11
CA SER A 39 -20.09 -40.46 -13.48
C SER A 39 -20.12 -39.48 -14.65
N CYS A 40 -19.02 -39.34 -15.40
CA CYS A 40 -18.88 -38.35 -16.47
C CYS A 40 -19.16 -36.90 -15.97
N HIS A 41 -18.69 -36.56 -14.75
CA HIS A 41 -19.04 -35.33 -14.04
C HIS A 41 -17.98 -34.23 -14.13
N TYR A 42 -16.90 -34.42 -14.90
CA TYR A 42 -15.93 -33.38 -15.23
C TYR A 42 -15.51 -33.48 -16.70
N CYS A 43 -14.85 -32.46 -17.23
CA CYS A 43 -14.40 -32.45 -18.63
C CYS A 43 -13.10 -33.24 -18.82
N ARG A 44 -12.99 -33.94 -19.95
CA ARG A 44 -11.77 -34.64 -20.35
C ARG A 44 -10.63 -33.63 -20.56
N GLU A 45 -9.40 -34.10 -20.41
CA GLU A 45 -8.21 -33.30 -20.71
C GLU A 45 -8.29 -32.67 -22.11
N GLY A 46 -7.96 -31.38 -22.22
CA GLY A 46 -8.12 -30.58 -23.45
C GLY A 46 -9.48 -29.89 -23.62
N PHE A 47 -10.43 -30.13 -22.72
CA PHE A 47 -11.77 -29.53 -22.76
C PHE A 47 -12.09 -28.77 -21.48
N THR A 48 -12.73 -27.61 -21.60
CA THR A 48 -13.08 -26.75 -20.48
C THR A 48 -14.58 -26.75 -20.20
N ARG A 49 -14.92 -26.56 -18.92
CA ARG A 49 -16.30 -26.56 -18.44
C ARG A 49 -17.01 -25.26 -18.84
N ASP A 50 -18.09 -25.38 -19.61
CA ASP A 50 -18.97 -24.26 -19.94
C ASP A 50 -20.02 -24.06 -18.84
N LEU A 51 -19.75 -23.15 -17.91
CA LEU A 51 -20.62 -22.87 -16.76
C LEU A 51 -22.01 -22.36 -17.13
N THR A 52 -22.25 -21.97 -18.39
CA THR A 52 -23.59 -21.56 -18.88
C THR A 52 -24.50 -22.75 -19.19
N GLN A 53 -23.95 -23.97 -19.26
CA GLN A 53 -24.67 -25.19 -19.58
C GLN A 53 -24.73 -26.13 -18.36
N PRO A 54 -25.84 -26.83 -18.11
CA PRO A 54 -25.88 -27.86 -17.07
C PRO A 54 -24.99 -29.04 -17.44
N MET A 55 -24.48 -29.79 -16.45
CA MET A 55 -23.57 -30.92 -16.68
C MET A 55 -24.21 -32.13 -17.35
N THR A 56 -25.51 -32.06 -17.65
CA THR A 56 -26.22 -33.07 -18.46
C THR A 56 -26.33 -32.67 -19.92
N SER A 57 -25.84 -31.48 -20.30
CA SER A 57 -25.86 -30.95 -21.66
C SER A 57 -24.70 -31.51 -22.48
N ILE A 58 -24.96 -31.90 -23.72
CA ILE A 58 -23.93 -32.31 -24.69
C ILE A 58 -22.84 -31.25 -24.90
N ASN A 59 -23.14 -29.97 -24.64
CA ASN A 59 -22.21 -28.86 -24.79
C ASN A 59 -21.57 -28.41 -23.47
N ALA A 60 -21.69 -29.21 -22.40
CA ALA A 60 -21.15 -28.89 -21.08
C ALA A 60 -19.61 -28.76 -21.05
N CYS A 61 -18.93 -29.41 -21.99
CA CYS A 61 -17.48 -29.40 -22.15
C CYS A 61 -17.11 -28.99 -23.58
N ARG A 62 -16.49 -27.82 -23.72
CA ARG A 62 -16.10 -27.27 -25.03
C ARG A 62 -14.62 -27.48 -25.28
N ALA A 63 -14.27 -27.69 -26.54
CA ALA A 63 -12.88 -27.75 -26.96
C ALA A 63 -12.26 -26.37 -26.73
N ASP A 64 -11.17 -26.33 -25.97
CA ASP A 64 -10.34 -25.14 -25.99
C ASP A 64 -9.74 -25.07 -27.40
N LEU A 65 -10.25 -24.16 -28.24
CA LEU A 65 -9.69 -23.86 -29.57
C LEU A 65 -8.24 -23.31 -29.52
N LEU A 66 -7.61 -23.34 -28.34
CA LEU A 66 -6.23 -22.97 -28.08
C LEU A 66 -5.45 -24.11 -27.40
N SER A 67 -5.94 -25.36 -27.43
CA SER A 67 -5.31 -26.54 -26.81
C SER A 67 -4.65 -27.52 -27.80
N SER A 68 -4.26 -27.07 -29.00
CA SER A 68 -3.31 -27.83 -29.82
C SER A 68 -1.93 -27.77 -29.15
N SER A 69 -1.68 -28.76 -28.30
CA SER A 69 -0.52 -28.94 -27.42
C SER A 69 0.85 -28.99 -28.12
N LEU A 70 0.93 -28.92 -29.45
CA LEU A 70 2.21 -28.79 -30.18
C LEU A 70 2.66 -27.34 -30.42
N VAL A 71 1.73 -26.39 -30.43
CA VAL A 71 2.07 -24.98 -30.69
C VAL A 71 2.49 -24.27 -29.39
N ILE A 72 1.96 -24.71 -28.25
CA ILE A 72 2.24 -24.11 -26.94
C ILE A 72 3.65 -24.44 -26.45
N GLU A 73 4.17 -25.65 -26.63
CA GLU A 73 5.57 -25.92 -26.25
C GLU A 73 6.56 -25.13 -27.11
N THR A 74 6.24 -24.86 -28.38
CA THR A 74 7.14 -24.13 -29.29
C THR A 74 7.04 -22.61 -29.15
N ILE A 75 5.90 -22.04 -28.75
CA ILE A 75 5.73 -20.57 -28.61
C ILE A 75 6.00 -20.07 -27.19
N LEU A 76 5.71 -20.86 -26.14
CA LEU A 76 5.96 -20.45 -24.74
C LEU A 76 7.38 -20.77 -24.23
N TYR A 77 8.14 -21.63 -24.92
CA TYR A 77 9.54 -21.92 -24.58
C TYR A 77 10.52 -20.85 -25.06
N PHE A 78 10.15 -20.03 -26.07
CA PHE A 78 11.07 -19.08 -26.71
C PHE A 78 10.88 -17.61 -26.32
N THR A 79 9.93 -17.27 -25.42
CA THR A 79 9.85 -15.89 -24.95
C THR A 79 10.95 -15.64 -23.91
N ALA A 80 12.10 -15.16 -24.39
CA ALA A 80 13.21 -14.77 -23.54
C ALA A 80 12.73 -13.82 -22.43
N CYS A 81 13.09 -14.13 -21.18
CA CYS A 81 12.75 -13.28 -20.05
C CYS A 81 13.32 -11.87 -20.25
N ASN A 82 12.46 -10.86 -20.20
CA ASN A 82 12.93 -9.48 -20.19
C ASN A 82 13.52 -9.15 -18.81
N CYS A 83 14.84 -9.18 -18.71
CA CYS A 83 15.61 -8.78 -17.52
C CYS A 83 16.36 -7.46 -17.72
N ASN A 84 15.98 -6.65 -18.72
CA ASN A 84 16.66 -5.42 -19.10
C ASN A 84 18.19 -5.58 -19.22
N ASN A 85 18.67 -6.73 -19.69
CA ASN A 85 20.11 -7.05 -19.76
C ASN A 85 20.88 -7.01 -18.42
N HIS A 86 20.19 -7.13 -17.29
CA HIS A 86 20.81 -7.22 -15.96
C HIS A 86 20.80 -8.64 -15.40
N SER A 87 20.14 -9.58 -16.04
CA SER A 87 20.28 -11.00 -15.72
C SER A 87 20.23 -11.85 -16.99
N ARG A 88 21.00 -12.94 -16.97
CA ARG A 88 20.99 -13.99 -18.01
C ARG A 88 20.14 -15.18 -17.61
N GLN A 89 19.59 -15.19 -16.39
CA GLN A 89 18.84 -16.30 -15.85
C GLN A 89 17.48 -15.81 -15.34
N CYS A 90 16.46 -16.64 -15.52
CA CYS A 90 15.13 -16.39 -14.99
C CYS A 90 14.43 -17.71 -14.67
N ARG A 91 13.39 -17.63 -13.84
CA ARG A 91 12.46 -18.73 -13.61
C ARG A 91 11.07 -18.36 -14.06
N PHE A 92 10.31 -19.35 -14.50
CA PHE A 92 8.91 -19.20 -14.80
C PHE A 92 8.06 -19.27 -13.52
N ASN A 93 7.04 -18.43 -13.42
CA ASN A 93 6.01 -18.50 -12.39
C ASN A 93 4.63 -18.52 -13.06
N LYS A 94 3.92 -19.66 -12.89
CA LYS A 94 2.61 -19.92 -13.49
C LYS A 94 1.52 -18.97 -12.99
N GLU A 95 1.54 -18.62 -11.70
CA GLU A 95 0.57 -17.70 -11.12
C GLU A 95 0.69 -16.31 -11.76
N LEU A 96 1.90 -15.75 -11.80
CA LEU A 96 2.14 -14.45 -12.46
C LEU A 96 1.81 -14.46 -13.96
N TYR A 97 2.01 -15.59 -14.63
CA TYR A 97 1.60 -15.76 -16.02
C TYR A 97 0.08 -15.63 -16.16
N LEU A 98 -0.70 -16.30 -15.32
CA LEU A 98 -2.17 -16.19 -15.30
C LEU A 98 -2.62 -14.76 -14.97
N LEU A 99 -2.05 -14.15 -13.93
CA LEU A 99 -2.36 -12.76 -13.52
C LEU A 99 -2.06 -11.72 -14.60
N SER A 100 -1.04 -11.97 -15.43
CA SER A 100 -0.69 -11.09 -16.55
C SER A 100 -1.63 -11.21 -17.75
N GLY A 101 -2.72 -11.97 -17.64
CA GLY A 101 -3.59 -12.31 -18.78
C GLY A 101 -2.90 -13.24 -19.77
N ARG A 102 -2.11 -14.20 -19.27
CA ARG A 102 -1.32 -15.16 -20.06
C ARG A 102 -0.27 -14.49 -20.96
N LYS A 103 0.29 -13.36 -20.54
CA LYS A 103 1.29 -12.58 -21.32
C LYS A 103 2.74 -12.81 -20.88
N SER A 104 3.04 -12.86 -19.59
CA SER A 104 4.41 -13.05 -19.10
C SER A 104 4.45 -13.61 -17.67
N GLY A 105 5.17 -14.72 -17.47
CA GLY A 105 5.40 -15.38 -16.19
C GLY A 105 6.85 -15.31 -15.68
N GLY A 106 7.76 -14.73 -16.45
CA GLY A 106 9.19 -14.75 -16.14
C GLY A 106 9.56 -13.86 -14.94
N ILE A 107 10.44 -14.35 -14.08
CA ILE A 107 11.07 -13.62 -12.97
C ILE A 107 12.57 -13.77 -13.09
N CYS A 108 13.29 -12.65 -13.23
CA CYS A 108 14.74 -12.62 -13.30
C CYS A 108 15.38 -13.04 -11.97
N ILE A 109 16.48 -13.78 -12.05
CA ILE A 109 17.25 -14.17 -10.86
C ILE A 109 18.62 -13.51 -10.89
N GLN A 110 19.16 -13.15 -9.72
CA GLN A 110 20.48 -12.52 -9.58
C GLN A 110 20.68 -11.28 -10.50
N CYS A 111 19.79 -10.29 -10.36
CA CYS A 111 19.95 -9.02 -11.07
C CYS A 111 21.32 -8.38 -10.76
N LYS A 112 22.09 -8.10 -11.80
CA LYS A 112 23.39 -7.41 -11.78
C LYS A 112 23.19 -5.90 -11.89
N HIS A 113 24.29 -5.15 -11.94
CA HIS A 113 24.28 -3.70 -12.21
C HIS A 113 23.51 -2.89 -11.14
N ASN A 114 23.45 -3.39 -9.90
CA ASN A 114 22.71 -2.80 -8.77
C ASN A 114 21.21 -2.60 -9.05
N THR A 115 20.64 -3.38 -9.97
CA THR A 115 19.21 -3.42 -10.24
C THR A 115 18.51 -4.51 -9.45
N VAL A 116 17.21 -4.36 -9.25
CA VAL A 116 16.34 -5.28 -8.51
C VAL A 116 14.94 -5.27 -9.14
N GLY A 117 14.08 -6.18 -8.67
CA GLY A 117 12.72 -6.35 -9.16
C GLY A 117 12.57 -7.48 -10.18
N ARG A 118 11.31 -7.78 -10.54
CA ARG A 118 10.96 -8.91 -11.41
C ARG A 118 11.69 -8.92 -12.74
N HIS A 119 11.90 -7.73 -13.31
CA HIS A 119 12.56 -7.51 -14.59
C HIS A 119 13.89 -6.76 -14.42
N CYS A 120 14.45 -6.70 -13.20
CA CYS A 120 15.62 -5.88 -12.91
C CYS A 120 15.43 -4.40 -13.34
N SER A 121 14.26 -3.83 -13.06
CA SER A 121 13.79 -2.57 -13.66
C SER A 121 14.00 -1.32 -12.79
N TYR A 122 14.43 -1.48 -11.54
CA TYR A 122 14.70 -0.36 -10.64
C TYR A 122 15.96 -0.61 -9.81
N CYS A 123 16.53 0.45 -9.26
CA CYS A 123 17.77 0.37 -8.51
C CYS A 123 17.58 -0.15 -7.09
N LYS A 124 18.58 -0.87 -6.59
CA LYS A 124 18.65 -1.33 -5.20
C LYS A 124 18.64 -0.13 -4.25
N GLU A 125 18.24 -0.36 -3.00
CA GLU A 125 18.38 0.63 -1.94
C GLU A 125 19.81 1.18 -1.90
N THR A 126 19.96 2.48 -1.61
CA THR A 126 21.22 3.26 -1.70
C THR A 126 21.77 3.52 -3.11
N PHE A 127 21.01 3.16 -4.15
CA PHE A 127 21.27 3.55 -5.54
C PHE A 127 20.07 4.30 -6.11
N TYR A 128 20.32 5.14 -7.12
CA TYR A 128 19.30 5.85 -7.89
C TYR A 128 19.56 5.70 -9.38
N ARG A 129 18.52 5.91 -10.17
CA ARG A 129 18.56 5.79 -11.63
C ARG A 129 19.24 7.02 -12.23
N ASP A 130 20.21 6.80 -13.10
CA ASP A 130 20.75 7.85 -13.95
C ASP A 130 19.77 8.14 -15.11
N PRO A 131 19.19 9.35 -15.19
CA PRO A 131 18.25 9.68 -16.26
C PRO A 131 18.91 9.72 -17.65
N ASN A 132 20.24 9.85 -17.72
CA ASN A 132 20.97 9.96 -18.98
C ASN A 132 21.30 8.60 -19.61
N LEU A 133 21.02 7.50 -18.91
CA LEU A 133 21.34 6.15 -19.37
C LEU A 133 20.06 5.36 -19.63
N PRO A 134 20.04 4.51 -20.69
CA PRO A 134 18.93 3.61 -20.92
C PRO A 134 18.86 2.57 -19.80
N ILE A 135 17.66 2.05 -19.52
CA ILE A 135 17.45 1.08 -18.43
C ILE A 135 18.38 -0.13 -18.56
N THR A 136 18.71 -0.54 -19.78
CA THR A 136 19.56 -1.71 -20.07
C THR A 136 21.05 -1.51 -19.78
N HIS A 137 21.48 -0.30 -19.43
CA HIS A 137 22.89 0.05 -19.29
C HIS A 137 23.51 -0.52 -17.99
N PRO A 138 24.73 -1.09 -18.01
CA PRO A 138 25.39 -1.65 -16.82
C PRO A 138 25.60 -0.68 -15.64
N GLN A 139 25.61 0.63 -15.92
CA GLN A 139 25.79 1.69 -14.93
C GLN A 139 24.53 2.53 -14.69
N ILE A 140 23.35 2.00 -15.06
CA ILE A 140 22.07 2.70 -14.87
C ILE A 140 21.82 3.10 -13.41
N CYS A 141 22.34 2.32 -12.46
CA CYS A 141 22.20 2.58 -11.04
C CYS A 141 23.46 3.20 -10.46
N LYS A 142 23.37 4.49 -10.10
CA LYS A 142 24.43 5.26 -9.45
C LYS A 142 24.26 5.23 -7.93
N ALA A 143 25.37 5.11 -7.20
CA ALA A 143 25.35 5.11 -5.75
C ALA A 143 24.94 6.48 -5.20
N CYS A 144 24.06 6.49 -4.19
CA CYS A 144 23.58 7.72 -3.56
C CYS A 144 24.72 8.50 -2.86
N ASN A 145 25.62 7.79 -2.18
CA ASN A 145 26.74 8.38 -1.42
C ASN A 145 26.30 9.50 -0.45
N CYS A 146 25.18 9.30 0.25
CA CYS A 146 24.69 10.25 1.24
C CYS A 146 25.69 10.45 2.39
N HIS A 147 25.95 11.71 2.74
CA HIS A 147 26.93 12.09 3.75
C HIS A 147 26.50 11.56 5.12
N PRO A 148 27.37 10.81 5.84
CA PRO A 148 26.98 10.10 7.07
C PRO A 148 26.49 11.04 8.17
N VAL A 149 27.02 12.26 8.22
CA VAL A 149 26.66 13.27 9.22
C VAL A 149 25.55 14.19 8.74
N GLY A 150 25.57 14.56 7.47
CA GLY A 150 24.71 15.61 6.91
C GLY A 150 23.36 15.09 6.41
N SER A 151 23.25 13.78 6.16
CA SER A 151 22.01 13.11 5.79
C SER A 151 21.32 12.46 6.99
N ARG A 152 20.01 12.25 6.87
CA ARG A 152 19.16 11.52 7.83
C ARG A 152 19.12 10.02 7.56
N GLY A 153 19.71 9.57 6.45
CA GLY A 153 19.75 8.17 6.03
C GLY A 153 20.61 7.98 4.77
N LYS A 154 20.86 6.71 4.42
CA LYS A 154 21.68 6.30 3.27
C LYS A 154 20.89 6.13 1.96
N VAL A 155 19.56 6.06 2.06
CA VAL A 155 18.66 5.87 0.91
C VAL A 155 18.29 7.25 0.37
N CYS A 156 18.64 7.51 -0.89
CA CYS A 156 18.25 8.71 -1.62
C CYS A 156 17.00 8.47 -2.48
N ASN A 157 16.45 9.54 -3.04
CA ASN A 157 15.36 9.46 -4.00
C ASN A 157 15.80 8.67 -5.26
N GLN A 158 15.03 7.65 -5.66
CA GLN A 158 15.40 6.77 -6.78
C GLN A 158 15.45 7.45 -8.15
N THR A 159 14.77 8.60 -8.31
CA THR A 159 14.71 9.34 -9.59
C THR A 159 15.70 10.50 -9.59
N SER A 160 15.78 11.27 -8.50
CA SER A 160 16.63 12.48 -8.45
C SER A 160 18.01 12.25 -7.84
N GLY A 161 18.22 11.16 -7.11
CA GLY A 161 19.45 10.92 -6.34
C GLY A 161 19.59 11.79 -5.08
N GLN A 162 18.61 12.63 -4.76
CA GLN A 162 18.68 13.54 -3.61
C GLN A 162 18.62 12.77 -2.29
N CYS A 163 19.66 12.93 -1.48
CA CYS A 163 19.70 12.41 -0.12
C CYS A 163 18.81 13.23 0.84
N PRO A 164 18.25 12.60 1.88
CA PRO A 164 17.43 13.31 2.86
C PRO A 164 18.32 14.13 3.81
N CYS A 165 18.52 15.42 3.52
CA CYS A 165 19.42 16.27 4.30
C CYS A 165 18.86 16.64 5.68
N LYS A 166 19.76 16.88 6.64
CA LYS A 166 19.45 17.50 7.93
C LYS A 166 19.24 19.00 7.79
N ASP A 167 18.69 19.61 8.83
CA ASP A 167 18.39 21.04 8.85
C ASP A 167 19.69 21.86 8.68
N GLY A 168 19.64 22.89 7.83
CA GLY A 168 20.82 23.70 7.52
C GLY A 168 21.82 23.05 6.54
N VAL A 169 21.60 21.81 6.09
CA VAL A 169 22.48 21.06 5.17
C VAL A 169 21.87 21.02 3.76
N THR A 170 22.72 21.07 2.73
CA THR A 170 22.33 21.03 1.31
C THR A 170 23.34 20.24 0.46
N GLY A 171 23.07 20.15 -0.84
CA GLY A 171 23.81 19.33 -1.80
C GLY A 171 23.12 18.00 -2.07
N LEU A 172 23.40 17.39 -3.23
CA LEU A 172 22.83 16.10 -3.63
C LEU A 172 23.08 15.02 -2.57
N ARG A 173 24.28 15.07 -1.98
CA ARG A 173 24.77 14.14 -0.95
C ARG A 173 24.66 14.69 0.49
N CYS A 174 24.14 15.90 0.68
CA CYS A 174 24.07 16.58 1.99
C CYS A 174 25.45 16.79 2.65
N ASP A 175 26.43 17.24 1.88
CA ASP A 175 27.84 17.36 2.23
C ASP A 175 28.27 18.79 2.61
N ARG A 176 27.38 19.78 2.48
CA ARG A 176 27.70 21.19 2.77
C ARG A 176 26.56 21.92 3.46
N CYS A 177 26.88 22.97 4.20
CA CYS A 177 25.86 23.82 4.81
C CYS A 177 25.19 24.75 3.77
N LEU A 178 23.94 25.12 4.03
CA LEU A 178 23.25 26.17 3.30
C LEU A 178 23.98 27.51 3.43
N LYS A 179 23.76 28.42 2.47
CA LYS A 179 24.26 29.79 2.57
C LYS A 179 23.69 30.44 3.84
N GLY A 180 24.54 31.13 4.60
CA GLY A 180 24.16 31.71 5.90
C GLY A 180 24.23 30.72 7.09
N TYR A 181 24.65 29.47 6.86
CA TYR A 181 24.95 28.50 7.91
C TYR A 181 26.46 28.28 8.02
N GLN A 182 26.90 27.79 9.17
CA GLN A 182 28.29 27.39 9.45
C GLN A 182 28.33 25.97 9.99
N GLN A 183 29.41 25.25 9.67
CA GLN A 183 29.63 23.89 10.16
C GLN A 183 29.93 23.90 11.67
N THR A 184 29.44 22.89 12.37
CA THR A 184 29.76 22.64 13.78
C THR A 184 30.41 21.28 13.95
N LYS A 185 30.93 21.01 15.15
CA LYS A 185 31.46 19.68 15.52
C LYS A 185 30.36 18.68 15.88
N SER A 186 29.08 19.10 15.92
CA SER A 186 27.96 18.23 16.32
C SER A 186 27.55 17.30 15.20
N GLN A 187 27.49 16.00 15.51
CA GLN A 187 26.96 14.99 14.60
C GLN A 187 25.43 15.08 14.44
N ILE A 188 24.74 15.65 15.44
CA ILE A 188 23.28 15.80 15.45
C ILE A 188 22.87 17.02 14.63
N ALA A 189 23.55 18.15 14.85
CA ALA A 189 23.29 19.43 14.19
C ALA A 189 24.56 19.97 13.51
N PRO A 190 24.97 19.38 12.36
CA PRO A 190 26.24 19.72 11.71
C PRO A 190 26.29 21.13 11.12
N CYS A 191 25.13 21.78 10.91
CA CYS A 191 25.06 23.14 10.38
C CYS A 191 24.11 23.99 11.23
N ILE A 192 24.57 25.18 11.65
CA ILE A 192 23.77 26.18 12.37
C ILE A 192 23.82 27.53 11.66
N ARG A 193 22.79 28.36 11.81
CA ARG A 193 22.73 29.69 11.19
C ARG A 193 23.81 30.61 11.80
N LYS A 194 24.51 31.38 10.97
CA LYS A 194 25.42 32.44 11.42
C LYS A 194 24.58 33.56 12.04
N VAL A 195 24.83 33.89 13.30
CA VAL A 195 24.22 35.06 13.96
C VAL A 195 25.20 36.21 13.80
N ASN A 196 24.82 37.27 13.06
CA ASN A 196 25.59 38.50 13.02
C ASN A 196 25.21 39.34 14.24
N VAL A 197 26.11 39.45 15.20
CA VAL A 197 25.95 40.32 16.38
C VAL A 197 26.62 41.66 16.06
N GLN A 198 25.94 42.53 15.33
CA GLN A 198 26.34 43.94 15.18
C GLN A 198 25.08 44.81 15.17
N SER A 199 25.06 45.82 16.06
CA SER A 199 23.97 46.75 16.46
C SER A 199 22.95 46.12 17.45
N TYR A 200 22.79 46.55 18.71
CA TYR A 200 22.75 47.91 19.27
C TYR A 200 23.27 47.97 20.73
N ASN A 201 23.85 49.11 21.11
CA ASN A 201 24.15 49.52 22.50
C ASN A 201 22.97 50.27 23.14
N ILE A 202 22.96 50.22 24.47
CA ILE A 202 21.99 50.64 25.51
C ILE A 202 21.74 52.16 25.58
N TYR A 203 20.51 52.62 25.92
CA TYR A 203 20.17 53.68 26.92
C TYR A 203 18.64 53.82 27.13
N ASP A 204 18.25 54.04 28.40
CA ASP A 204 16.91 54.18 29.01
C ASP A 204 15.96 55.25 28.42
N GLN A 205 14.64 55.04 28.56
CA GLN A 205 13.75 55.90 29.37
C GLN A 205 12.32 55.33 29.50
N ASP A 206 11.91 55.16 30.76
CA ASP A 206 10.55 54.90 31.22
C ASP A 206 9.57 56.04 30.84
N ASP A 207 8.35 55.67 30.44
CA ASP A 207 7.13 56.32 30.98
C ASP A 207 5.88 55.42 30.79
N ASN A 208 5.51 54.76 31.89
CA ASN A 208 4.14 54.69 32.43
C ASN A 208 2.98 54.18 31.54
N MET A 209 2.53 52.94 31.72
CA MET A 209 1.35 52.68 32.57
C MET A 209 1.09 51.18 32.79
N GLN A 210 0.79 50.89 34.04
CA GLN A 210 0.47 49.63 34.69
C GLN A 210 -0.67 48.85 34.01
N GLN A 211 -0.49 47.53 33.77
CA GLN A 211 -1.37 46.50 34.37
C GLN A 211 -0.78 45.07 34.25
N TYR A 212 -0.33 44.53 35.39
CA TYR A 212 -0.31 43.12 35.81
C TYR A 212 -0.05 41.99 34.78
N ARG A 213 1.22 41.57 34.74
CA ARG A 213 1.83 40.23 35.01
C ARG A 213 1.21 38.92 34.43
N GLU A 214 2.05 38.29 33.58
CA GLU A 214 2.30 36.83 33.34
C GLU A 214 1.12 35.95 32.84
N GLN A 215 1.17 35.17 31.76
CA GLN A 215 2.26 34.57 30.97
C GLN A 215 1.71 34.13 29.60
N ASP A 216 2.63 34.03 28.64
CA ASP A 216 2.60 33.29 27.37
C ASP A 216 2.59 34.15 26.10
N VAL A 217 3.83 34.34 25.60
CA VAL A 217 4.25 34.91 24.33
C VAL A 217 3.39 34.41 23.17
N VAL A 218 2.55 35.30 22.65
CA VAL A 218 2.16 35.35 21.26
C VAL A 218 3.01 36.44 20.63
N GLU A 219 3.63 36.14 19.48
CA GLU A 219 3.59 36.96 18.25
C GLU A 219 4.50 36.27 17.22
N ASN A 220 3.96 35.82 16.07
CA ASN A 220 3.57 36.64 14.92
C ASN A 220 4.83 37.20 14.22
N ASP A 221 4.94 37.27 12.91
CA ASP A 221 3.98 37.05 11.85
C ASP A 221 4.79 36.95 10.55
N ASP A 222 4.09 36.50 9.51
CA ASP A 222 4.35 36.90 8.12
C ASP A 222 5.63 36.40 7.42
N MET A 223 5.67 36.24 6.10
CA MET A 223 4.72 36.64 5.08
C MET A 223 4.75 35.61 3.96
N SER A 224 3.55 35.35 3.47
CA SER A 224 3.18 34.87 2.14
C SER A 224 4.12 35.32 1.00
N THR A 225 4.25 34.53 -0.07
CA THR A 225 3.41 34.67 -1.28
C THR A 225 3.62 33.45 -2.17
N SER A 226 2.55 32.69 -2.47
CA SER A 226 1.84 32.65 -3.78
C SER A 226 2.73 32.17 -4.94
N THR A 227 2.31 31.27 -5.84
CA THR A 227 1.02 31.23 -6.52
C THR A 227 0.86 29.88 -7.24
N ALA A 228 -0.41 29.57 -7.56
CA ALA A 228 -1.03 28.51 -8.36
C ALA A 228 -0.19 27.93 -9.54
N ILE A 229 -0.48 26.74 -10.09
CA ILE A 229 -1.70 26.40 -10.85
C ILE A 229 -1.83 24.87 -10.98
N SER A 230 -3.07 24.41 -10.86
CA SER A 230 -3.57 23.07 -11.18
C SER A 230 -3.31 22.66 -12.63
N THR A 231 -3.11 21.36 -12.88
CA THR A 231 -4.01 20.61 -13.78
C THR A 231 -3.75 19.11 -13.71
N THR A 232 -4.87 18.41 -13.64
CA THR A 232 -5.09 16.97 -13.63
C THR A 232 -4.92 16.34 -15.00
N THR A 233 -4.40 15.10 -15.04
CA THR A 233 -4.89 14.07 -15.96
C THR A 233 -5.00 12.74 -15.24
N THR A 234 -6.23 12.25 -15.22
CA THR A 234 -6.71 10.95 -14.79
C THR A 234 -6.25 9.85 -15.75
N THR A 235 -5.96 8.67 -15.25
CA THR A 235 -6.16 7.43 -16.02
C THR A 235 -6.51 6.28 -15.08
N THR A 236 -7.62 5.66 -15.42
CA THR A 236 -8.37 4.56 -14.79
C THR A 236 -7.60 3.24 -14.80
N VAL A 237 -7.56 2.51 -13.67
CA VAL A 237 -7.30 1.06 -13.67
C VAL A 237 -8.16 0.36 -12.62
N SER A 238 -8.94 -0.62 -13.10
CA SER A 238 -9.77 -1.56 -12.36
C SER A 238 -8.93 -2.73 -11.79
N PRO A 239 -9.49 -3.51 -10.84
CA PRO A 239 -8.72 -4.30 -9.88
C PRO A 239 -8.45 -5.75 -10.36
N SER A 240 -7.21 -6.23 -10.20
CA SER A 240 -6.91 -7.67 -10.04
C SER A 240 -5.47 -7.93 -9.55
N GLU A 241 -5.41 -8.50 -8.34
CA GLU A 241 -4.52 -9.59 -7.94
C GLU A 241 -3.05 -9.29 -7.58
N ILE A 242 -2.90 -8.85 -6.33
CA ILE A 242 -1.71 -9.04 -5.49
C ILE A 242 -1.70 -10.50 -5.03
N GLY A 243 -0.90 -11.34 -5.71
CA GLY A 243 -0.48 -12.65 -5.24
C GLY A 243 0.40 -12.55 -3.99
N TYR A 244 0.02 -13.29 -2.96
CA TYR A 244 0.72 -13.42 -1.67
C TYR A 244 1.99 -14.27 -1.86
N ASN A 245 3.14 -13.83 -1.34
CA ASN A 245 4.32 -14.70 -1.18
C ASN A 245 4.82 -14.61 0.28
N PRO A 246 4.86 -15.73 1.03
CA PRO A 246 5.04 -15.73 2.47
C PRO A 246 6.52 -15.93 2.84
N SER A 247 7.23 -14.84 3.08
CA SER A 247 8.42 -14.78 3.94
C SER A 247 8.95 -13.35 4.00
N ILE A 248 8.07 -12.38 4.27
CA ILE A 248 8.52 -11.05 4.68
C ILE A 248 8.87 -11.19 6.15
N ASP A 249 10.17 -11.12 6.41
CA ASP A 249 10.74 -10.96 7.73
C ASP A 249 9.99 -9.85 8.48
N LEU A 250 9.20 -10.26 9.47
CA LEU A 250 8.24 -9.41 10.18
C LEU A 250 8.92 -8.21 10.86
N GLY A 251 10.25 -8.26 11.02
CA GLY A 251 11.07 -7.19 11.60
C GLY A 251 11.33 -5.99 10.68
N GLN A 252 11.30 -6.14 9.35
CA GLN A 252 11.69 -5.06 8.41
C GLN A 252 10.49 -4.25 7.87
N TYR A 253 9.32 -4.89 7.74
CA TYR A 253 8.07 -4.23 7.34
C TYR A 253 7.48 -3.38 8.48
N CYS A 254 7.66 -3.85 9.71
CA CYS A 254 7.29 -3.18 10.93
C CYS A 254 8.45 -2.30 11.42
N GLY A 255 8.90 -1.34 10.62
CA GLY A 255 9.66 -0.22 11.16
C GLY A 255 8.91 0.42 12.35
N ALA A 256 9.56 1.24 13.18
CA ALA A 256 8.88 1.90 14.30
C ALA A 256 7.57 2.53 13.78
N CYS A 257 6.42 2.05 14.24
CA CYS A 257 5.13 2.57 13.80
C CYS A 257 5.04 4.04 14.16
N ARG A 258 5.45 4.88 13.22
CA ARG A 258 5.30 6.32 13.30
C ARG A 258 3.88 6.63 12.88
N TYR A 259 2.90 6.22 13.71
CA TYR A 259 1.72 7.04 13.84
C TYR A 259 2.21 8.38 14.39
N TYR A 260 2.55 9.27 13.45
CA TYR A 260 3.23 10.53 13.69
C TYR A 260 2.46 11.31 14.75
N SER A 261 3.17 11.72 15.80
CA SER A 261 2.79 12.69 16.82
C SER A 261 1.36 12.59 17.36
N ARG A 262 1.24 12.23 18.65
CA ARG A 262 0.03 12.45 19.47
C ARG A 262 -0.39 13.94 19.51
N ARG A 263 0.44 14.86 18.98
CA ARG A 263 0.11 16.28 18.89
C ARG A 263 -0.83 16.53 17.72
N LEU A 264 -2.02 17.01 18.07
CA LEU A 264 -3.07 17.46 17.16
C LEU A 264 -2.80 18.90 16.73
N HIS A 265 -2.53 19.16 15.45
CA HIS A 265 -2.41 20.52 14.92
C HIS A 265 -3.47 20.77 13.86
N ILE A 266 -3.92 22.03 13.74
CA ILE A 266 -4.96 22.43 12.78
C ILE A 266 -4.58 22.07 11.34
N LYS A 267 -3.33 22.30 10.91
CA LYS A 267 -2.82 21.90 9.59
C LYS A 267 -2.96 20.39 9.33
N LYS A 268 -2.84 19.56 10.37
CA LYS A 268 -2.99 18.10 10.26
C LYS A 268 -4.46 17.71 10.11
N TYR A 269 -5.37 18.42 10.77
CA TYR A 269 -6.82 18.26 10.65
C TYR A 269 -7.33 18.68 9.26
N CYS A 270 -6.89 19.82 8.74
CA CYS A 270 -7.32 20.32 7.43
C CYS A 270 -6.94 19.38 6.27
N LYS A 271 -5.79 18.70 6.37
CA LYS A 271 -5.30 17.76 5.35
C LYS A 271 -6.02 16.41 5.28
N ARG A 272 -6.91 16.09 6.22
CA ARG A 272 -7.62 14.80 6.24
C ARG A 272 -8.93 14.85 5.49
N ASP A 273 -9.44 13.68 5.13
CA ASP A 273 -10.75 13.57 4.50
C ASP A 273 -11.86 13.47 5.54
N TYR A 274 -11.62 12.71 6.60
CA TYR A 274 -12.55 12.60 7.72
C TYR A 274 -11.84 12.73 9.06
N THR A 275 -12.61 13.14 10.07
CA THR A 275 -12.21 13.15 11.47
C THR A 275 -13.42 12.83 12.32
N ILE A 276 -13.37 11.69 13.00
CA ILE A 276 -14.49 11.14 13.76
C ILE A 276 -14.05 10.75 15.17
N HIS A 277 -14.95 10.92 16.12
CA HIS A 277 -14.86 10.31 17.44
C HIS A 277 -15.77 9.08 17.45
N ALA A 278 -15.19 7.92 17.71
CA ALA A 278 -15.91 6.66 17.65
C ALA A 278 -15.47 5.68 18.76
N ARG A 279 -16.38 4.79 19.15
CA ARG A 279 -16.10 3.64 20.02
C ARG A 279 -15.90 2.39 19.16
N VAL A 280 -14.89 1.59 19.46
CA VAL A 280 -14.67 0.30 18.80
C VAL A 280 -15.50 -0.76 19.50
N THR A 281 -16.43 -1.41 18.79
CA THR A 281 -17.33 -2.43 19.38
C THR A 281 -16.93 -3.84 19.01
N ASN A 282 -16.51 -4.08 17.76
CA ASN A 282 -16.17 -5.41 17.29
C ASN A 282 -14.93 -5.42 16.38
N ARG A 283 -14.33 -6.60 16.18
CA ARG A 283 -13.21 -6.84 15.28
C ARG A 283 -13.47 -8.11 14.48
N HIS A 284 -13.32 -8.03 13.16
CA HIS A 284 -13.39 -9.17 12.26
C HIS A 284 -12.10 -9.31 11.46
N ASP A 285 -11.56 -10.52 11.43
CA ASP A 285 -10.33 -10.84 10.71
C ASP A 285 -10.67 -11.46 9.34
N ALA A 286 -10.59 -10.65 8.27
CA ALA A 286 -10.98 -11.04 6.91
C ALA A 286 -9.77 -11.11 5.95
N GLY A 287 -9.12 -12.27 5.87
CA GLY A 287 -8.08 -12.55 4.86
C GLY A 287 -6.88 -11.58 4.88
N GLN A 288 -6.81 -10.63 3.95
CA GLN A 288 -5.71 -9.64 3.93
C GLN A 288 -6.02 -8.37 4.72
N TRP A 289 -7.23 -8.26 5.25
CA TRP A 289 -7.73 -7.08 5.97
C TRP A 289 -8.25 -7.47 7.36
N VAL A 290 -8.30 -6.48 8.23
CA VAL A 290 -8.92 -6.55 9.54
C VAL A 290 -9.90 -5.38 9.59
N SER A 291 -11.17 -5.67 9.83
CA SER A 291 -12.19 -4.65 10.01
C SER A 291 -12.55 -4.49 11.47
N TYR A 292 -12.81 -3.25 11.87
CA TYR A 292 -13.35 -2.92 13.18
C TYR A 292 -14.72 -2.31 13.00
N LEU A 293 -15.70 -2.78 13.77
CA LEU A 293 -17.01 -2.14 13.87
C LEU A 293 -16.87 -0.96 14.81
N LEU A 294 -17.25 0.21 14.33
CA LEU A 294 -17.21 1.46 15.08
C LEU A 294 -18.64 1.94 15.33
N THR A 295 -18.95 2.31 16.56
CA THR A 295 -20.11 3.17 16.84
C THR A 295 -19.64 4.62 16.81
N ILE A 296 -20.07 5.38 15.82
CA ILE A 296 -19.67 6.78 15.67
C ILE A 296 -20.42 7.63 16.69
N VAL A 297 -19.66 8.27 17.58
CA VAL A 297 -20.20 9.16 18.62
C VAL A 297 -20.37 10.57 18.08
N ARG A 298 -19.41 11.04 17.28
CA ARG A 298 -19.46 12.37 16.68
C ARG A 298 -18.61 12.50 15.43
N VAL A 299 -19.15 13.17 14.42
CA VAL A 299 -18.41 13.53 13.20
C VAL A 299 -17.95 14.99 13.30
N TYR A 300 -16.63 15.21 13.26
CA TYR A 300 -16.06 16.56 13.24
C TYR A 300 -15.73 17.03 11.84
N LYS A 301 -15.34 16.10 10.97
CA LYS A 301 -15.05 16.33 9.56
C LYS A 301 -15.44 15.13 8.73
N ASP A 302 -16.06 15.40 7.60
CA ASP A 302 -16.39 14.43 6.58
C ASP A 302 -16.47 15.17 5.25
N ARG A 303 -15.50 14.95 4.35
CA ARG A 303 -15.48 15.62 3.04
C ARG A 303 -16.59 15.15 2.11
N LEU A 304 -17.09 13.93 2.29
CA LEU A 304 -18.10 13.34 1.41
C LEU A 304 -19.53 13.44 1.96
N ASN A 305 -19.70 13.88 3.21
CA ASN A 305 -20.97 13.92 3.94
C ASN A 305 -21.72 12.57 3.92
N ARG A 306 -20.99 11.46 4.06
CA ARG A 306 -21.52 10.08 4.02
C ARG A 306 -21.52 9.42 5.38
N ILE A 307 -20.74 9.94 6.32
CA ILE A 307 -20.57 9.36 7.64
C ILE A 307 -21.71 9.85 8.53
N GLN A 308 -22.58 8.92 8.91
CA GLN A 308 -23.62 9.17 9.90
C GLN A 308 -23.11 8.78 11.29
N GLU A 309 -23.74 9.34 12.34
CA GLU A 309 -23.52 8.94 13.73
C GLU A 309 -24.19 7.57 14.00
N SER A 310 -23.68 6.55 13.32
CA SER A 310 -24.19 5.18 13.31
C SER A 310 -23.04 4.17 13.33
N GLU A 311 -23.37 2.88 13.22
CA GLU A 311 -22.36 1.83 13.12
C GLU A 311 -21.70 1.84 11.75
N GLN A 312 -20.37 1.90 11.73
CA GLN A 312 -19.57 1.96 10.51
C GLN A 312 -18.37 1.03 10.59
N TRP A 313 -18.04 0.41 9.47
CA TRP A 313 -16.84 -0.41 9.35
C TRP A 313 -15.63 0.44 9.00
N VAL A 314 -14.53 0.21 9.71
CA VAL A 314 -13.21 0.73 9.34
C VAL A 314 -12.25 -0.41 9.02
N TRP A 315 -11.54 -0.28 7.90
CA TRP A 315 -10.65 -1.31 7.38
C TRP A 315 -9.18 -0.97 7.63
N VAL A 316 -8.42 -1.98 8.06
CA VAL A 316 -6.98 -1.90 8.29
C VAL A 316 -6.29 -3.07 7.60
N SER A 317 -5.17 -2.82 6.94
CA SER A 317 -4.35 -3.90 6.37
C SER A 317 -3.89 -4.88 7.46
N ARG A 318 -4.03 -6.19 7.22
CA ARG A 318 -3.58 -7.24 8.16
C ARG A 318 -2.09 -7.13 8.46
N LYS A 319 -1.28 -6.69 7.50
CA LYS A 319 0.16 -6.49 7.69
C LYS A 319 0.46 -5.38 8.71
N ASP A 320 -0.35 -4.32 8.74
CA ASP A 320 -0.17 -3.24 9.72
C ASP A 320 -0.65 -3.68 11.12
N VAL A 321 -1.74 -4.46 11.19
CA VAL A 321 -2.21 -5.04 12.47
C VAL A 321 -1.17 -6.00 13.07
N GLN A 322 -0.49 -6.80 12.24
CA GLN A 322 0.61 -7.67 12.66
C GLN A 322 1.81 -6.88 13.21
N CYS A 323 2.01 -5.64 12.75
CA CYS A 323 2.96 -4.70 13.33
C CYS A 323 2.48 -4.02 14.63
N GLY A 324 1.26 -4.33 15.09
CA GLY A 324 0.62 -3.71 16.24
C GLY A 324 0.02 -2.33 15.94
N CYS A 325 -0.46 -2.10 14.71
CA CYS A 325 -0.81 -0.78 14.19
C CYS A 325 -2.12 -0.76 13.37
N PRO A 326 -3.14 0.04 13.71
CA PRO A 326 -3.29 0.85 14.91
C PRO A 326 -3.66 -0.02 16.13
N ARG A 327 -3.29 0.43 17.34
CA ARG A 327 -3.64 -0.26 18.60
C ARG A 327 -5.07 0.08 19.03
N LEU A 328 -6.04 -0.33 18.22
CA LEU A 328 -7.44 -0.25 18.56
C LEU A 328 -7.79 -1.39 19.51
N LYS A 329 -8.36 -1.03 20.67
CA LYS A 329 -8.89 -1.97 21.65
C LYS A 329 -10.41 -1.90 21.61
N LEU A 330 -11.07 -3.04 21.80
CA LEU A 330 -12.52 -3.10 21.97
C LEU A 330 -12.94 -2.25 23.18
N ASP A 331 -14.15 -1.72 23.13
CA ASP A 331 -14.80 -0.87 24.14
C ASP A 331 -14.05 0.43 24.49
N LYS A 332 -13.01 0.76 23.73
CA LYS A 332 -12.29 2.03 23.85
C LYS A 332 -12.75 3.03 22.80
N GLN A 333 -12.67 4.31 23.17
CA GLN A 333 -13.03 5.42 22.30
C GLN A 333 -11.77 6.07 21.72
N TYR A 334 -11.85 6.46 20.46
CA TYR A 334 -10.74 7.04 19.73
C TYR A 334 -11.19 8.22 18.87
N LEU A 335 -10.28 9.19 18.72
CA LEU A 335 -10.29 10.13 17.62
C LEU A 335 -9.55 9.49 16.44
N LEU A 336 -10.26 9.31 15.33
CA LEU A 336 -9.75 8.75 14.09
C LEU A 336 -9.73 9.84 13.02
N MET A 337 -8.56 10.06 12.40
CA MET A 337 -8.41 10.98 11.28
C MET A 337 -7.71 10.29 10.13
N GLY A 338 -8.38 10.19 8.98
CA GLY A 338 -7.90 9.34 7.89
C GLY A 338 -8.26 9.89 6.51
N PHE A 339 -8.07 9.03 5.53
CA PHE A 339 -8.45 9.22 4.14
C PHE A 339 -9.46 8.13 3.77
N TYR A 340 -10.35 8.40 2.81
CA TYR A 340 -11.13 7.30 2.27
C TYR A 340 -10.21 6.35 1.48
N ASP A 341 -10.65 5.10 1.31
CA ASP A 341 -9.95 4.18 0.40
C ASP A 341 -9.93 4.74 -1.05
N GLN A 342 -9.10 4.16 -1.93
CA GLN A 342 -8.93 4.59 -3.33
C GLN A 342 -10.25 4.68 -4.10
N MET A 343 -11.24 3.85 -3.74
CA MET A 343 -12.59 3.88 -4.33
C MET A 343 -13.58 4.79 -3.59
N GLN A 344 -13.16 5.44 -2.51
CA GLN A 344 -13.96 6.33 -1.66
C GLN A 344 -15.26 5.70 -1.10
N THR A 345 -15.28 4.38 -0.98
CA THR A 345 -16.45 3.60 -0.56
C THR A 345 -16.44 3.25 0.93
N SER A 346 -15.27 3.25 1.57
CA SER A 346 -15.13 2.81 2.96
C SER A 346 -14.13 3.65 3.75
N LEU A 347 -14.29 3.65 5.07
CA LEU A 347 -13.33 4.22 6.00
C LEU A 347 -12.13 3.28 6.08
N SER A 348 -10.94 3.81 5.84
CA SER A 348 -9.69 3.05 5.97
C SER A 348 -8.72 3.75 6.92
N LEU A 349 -7.97 2.95 7.70
CA LEU A 349 -6.85 3.44 8.49
C LEU A 349 -5.56 2.83 7.96
N ASP A 350 -4.70 3.70 7.49
CA ASP A 350 -3.40 3.38 6.94
C ASP A 350 -2.27 3.93 7.84
N ARG A 351 -1.02 3.82 7.38
CA ARG A 351 0.15 4.35 8.08
C ARG A 351 0.17 5.88 8.19
N THR A 352 -0.60 6.58 7.36
CA THR A 352 -0.67 8.05 7.41
C THR A 352 -1.72 8.53 8.40
N SER A 353 -2.71 7.70 8.74
CA SER A 353 -3.85 8.03 9.60
C SER A 353 -3.44 8.43 11.02
N VAL A 354 -4.35 9.08 11.76
CA VAL A 354 -4.13 9.52 13.14
C VAL A 354 -5.15 8.82 14.02
N VAL A 355 -4.65 8.03 14.98
CA VAL A 355 -5.46 7.30 15.95
C VAL A 355 -5.01 7.71 17.35
N ILE A 356 -5.89 8.37 18.09
CA ILE A 356 -5.60 8.86 19.45
C ILE A 356 -6.73 8.41 20.36
N GLU A 357 -6.41 7.77 21.48
CA GLU A 357 -7.40 7.43 22.51
C GLU A 357 -8.10 8.70 23.01
N TRP A 358 -9.43 8.68 23.01
CA TRP A 358 -10.26 9.84 23.27
C TRP A 358 -10.10 10.34 24.71
N ARG A 359 -10.06 11.67 24.88
CA ARG A 359 -10.11 12.34 26.18
C ARG A 359 -11.13 13.49 26.13
N PRO A 360 -11.91 13.76 27.17
CA PRO A 360 -12.94 14.80 27.16
C PRO A 360 -12.44 16.19 26.72
N ARG A 361 -11.22 16.58 27.12
CA ARG A 361 -10.60 17.86 26.71
C ARG A 361 -10.42 18.01 25.19
N MET A 362 -10.44 16.91 24.43
CA MET A 362 -10.28 16.94 22.98
C MET A 362 -11.51 17.50 22.26
N GLU A 363 -12.70 17.40 22.86
CA GLU A 363 -13.95 17.89 22.25
C GLU A 363 -13.87 19.39 21.94
N HIS A 364 -13.44 20.20 22.92
CA HIS A 364 -13.27 21.64 22.77
C HIS A 364 -12.29 21.97 21.64
N ARG A 365 -11.21 21.18 21.52
CA ARG A 365 -10.20 21.35 20.47
C ARG A 365 -10.74 20.99 19.09
N MET A 366 -11.51 19.91 18.97
CA MET A 366 -12.10 19.50 17.70
C MET A 366 -13.20 20.46 17.26
N ASN A 367 -14.04 20.95 18.17
CA ASN A 367 -15.00 22.01 17.89
C ASN A 367 -14.34 23.31 17.44
N ARG A 368 -13.15 23.64 17.98
CA ARG A 368 -12.35 24.75 17.47
C ARG A 368 -11.91 24.47 16.02
N PHE A 369 -11.32 23.30 15.75
CA PHE A 369 -10.85 22.96 14.40
C PHE A 369 -11.97 22.93 13.35
N ARG A 370 -13.13 22.38 13.70
CA ARG A 370 -14.34 22.41 12.86
C ARG A 370 -14.78 23.83 12.55
N ARG A 371 -14.75 24.75 13.53
CA ARG A 371 -15.04 26.17 13.28
C ARG A 371 -14.03 26.83 12.34
N TYR A 372 -12.74 26.51 12.47
CA TYR A 372 -11.73 27.01 11.52
C TYR A 372 -12.03 26.53 10.09
N GLU A 373 -12.42 25.27 9.93
CA GLU A 373 -12.80 24.72 8.63
C GLU A 373 -14.07 25.37 8.05
N LEU A 374 -15.12 25.52 8.85
CA LEU A 374 -16.36 26.21 8.45
C LEU A 374 -16.09 27.67 8.04
N ASN A 375 -15.15 28.33 8.72
CA ASN A 375 -14.73 29.69 8.44
C ASN A 375 -13.68 29.77 7.31
N LYS A 376 -13.42 28.68 6.57
CA LYS A 376 -12.44 28.60 5.47
C LYS A 376 -11.02 29.03 5.88
N LYS A 377 -10.65 28.75 7.13
CA LYS A 377 -9.29 28.94 7.70
C LYS A 377 -8.49 27.63 7.73
N CYS A 378 -9.02 26.60 7.07
CA CYS A 378 -8.28 25.50 6.48
C CYS A 378 -7.96 25.88 5.02
#